data_AF-A0A2X1LM26-F1
#
_entry.id   AF-A0A2X1LM26-F1
#
_cell.length_a   1.000
_cell.length_b   1.000
_cell.length_c   1.000
_cell.angle_alpha   90.00
_cell.angle_beta   90.00
_cell.angle_gamma   90.00
#
_symmetry.space_group_name_H-M   'P 1'
#
loop_
_entity.id
_entity.type
_entity.pdbx_description
1 polymer ?
#
loop_
_entity_poly.entity_id
_entity_poly.type
_entity_poly.pdbx_seq_one_letter_code
_entity_poly.pdbx_strand_id
1 'polypeptide(L)'
;MISFGRRHIRKIVVNEEVGDTGRYNFGQKCVFWAAIIFLVLLLVSGVIIWRPYFAPAFSIPVIRFALMLHSFAAVALIVVIMVHIYAALWVKGTITAMVEGWVTSAWAKKHHPRWYREVRKTTEKKAE
;
A
#
# COMPACT_ATOMS: atom_id res chain seq x y z
N MET A 1 -3.90 20.65 -6.26
CA MET A 1 -2.43 20.78 -6.32
C MET A 1 -1.79 19.40 -6.36
N ILE A 2 -1.93 18.66 -7.48
CA ILE A 2 -1.15 17.44 -7.75
C ILE A 2 -0.82 17.46 -9.25
N SER A 3 0.27 18.14 -9.59
CA SER A 3 0.86 18.10 -10.94
C SER A 3 1.79 16.90 -11.00
N PHE A 4 1.22 15.70 -11.22
CA PHE A 4 2.01 14.50 -11.45
C PHE A 4 2.42 14.48 -12.93
N GLY A 5 3.62 15.00 -13.20
CA GLY A 5 4.14 15.17 -14.56
C GLY A 5 4.23 13.86 -15.33
N ARG A 6 3.65 13.84 -16.53
CA ARG A 6 3.60 12.75 -17.52
C ARG A 6 4.95 12.05 -17.81
N ARG A 7 6.08 12.70 -17.49
CA ARG A 7 7.44 12.19 -17.69
C ARG A 7 7.83 11.05 -16.73
N HIS A 8 7.20 10.92 -15.56
CA HIS A 8 7.50 9.79 -14.65
C HIS A 8 6.74 8.52 -15.03
N ILE A 9 5.55 8.63 -15.63
CA ILE A 9 4.71 7.47 -15.98
C ILE A 9 5.42 6.53 -16.98
N ARG A 10 6.21 7.07 -17.92
CA ARG A 10 6.98 6.25 -18.87
C ARG A 10 8.13 5.48 -18.21
N LYS A 11 8.78 6.04 -17.18
CA LYS A 11 9.79 5.35 -16.36
C LYS A 11 9.18 4.33 -15.38
N ILE A 12 7.89 4.46 -15.08
CA ILE A 12 7.14 3.54 -14.20
C ILE A 12 6.61 2.33 -15.00
N VAL A 13 6.30 2.53 -16.28
CA VAL A 13 5.86 1.45 -17.20
C VAL A 13 7.05 0.69 -17.80
N VAL A 14 8.17 1.37 -18.05
CA VAL A 14 9.43 0.74 -18.46
C VAL A 14 10.15 0.30 -17.20
N ASN A 15 10.13 -1.00 -16.94
CA ASN A 15 10.63 -1.73 -15.78
C ASN A 15 12.15 -1.52 -15.48
N GLU A 16 12.61 -0.29 -15.24
CA GLU A 16 13.98 0.04 -14.79
C GLU A 16 14.12 -0.02 -13.25
N GLU A 17 13.02 0.00 -12.49
CA GLU A 17 13.05 -0.07 -11.01
C GLU A 17 13.35 -1.48 -10.46
N VAL A 18 13.36 -2.55 -11.28
CA VAL A 18 13.73 -3.90 -10.80
C VAL A 18 15.18 -3.99 -10.31
N GLY A 19 16.05 -3.08 -10.73
CA GLY A 19 17.45 -3.02 -10.29
C GLY A 19 17.76 -1.97 -9.22
N ASP A 20 16.98 -0.89 -9.12
CA ASP A 20 17.28 0.25 -8.23
C ASP A 20 16.12 0.68 -7.32
N THR A 21 15.60 -0.28 -6.56
CA THR A 21 14.46 -0.07 -5.66
C THR A 21 14.79 0.87 -4.50
N GLY A 22 13.98 1.91 -4.35
CA GLY A 22 13.96 2.79 -3.17
C GLY A 22 13.42 2.10 -1.91
N ARG A 23 13.12 2.87 -0.84
CA ARG A 23 12.68 2.32 0.46
C ARG A 23 11.42 1.44 0.39
N TYR A 24 10.51 1.73 -0.55
CA TYR A 24 9.34 0.90 -0.85
C TYR A 24 9.34 0.53 -2.32
N ASN A 25 9.07 -0.74 -2.62
CA ASN A 25 8.95 -1.21 -3.99
C ASN A 25 7.60 -0.78 -4.61
N PHE A 26 7.48 -0.89 -5.93
CA PHE A 26 6.26 -0.51 -6.65
C PHE A 26 5.04 -1.31 -6.17
N GLY A 27 5.17 -2.63 -5.99
CA GLY A 27 4.11 -3.50 -5.49
C GLY A 27 3.58 -3.09 -4.11
N GLN A 28 4.47 -2.72 -3.18
CA GLN A 28 4.12 -2.22 -1.85
C GLN A 28 3.32 -0.92 -1.93
N LYS A 29 3.68 0.00 -2.85
CA LYS A 29 2.91 1.23 -3.08
C LYS A 29 1.53 0.92 -3.67
N CYS A 30 1.44 0.00 -4.62
CA CYS A 30 0.16 -0.41 -5.20
C CYS A 30 -0.77 -1.04 -4.15
N VAL A 31 -0.26 -1.97 -3.34
CA VAL A 31 -1.03 -2.60 -2.25
C VAL A 31 -1.48 -1.54 -1.22
N PHE A 32 -0.60 -0.59 -0.86
CA PHE A 32 -0.94 0.51 0.05
C PHE A 32 -2.09 1.37 -0.48
N TRP A 33 -1.99 1.85 -1.72
CA TRP A 33 -3.05 2.68 -2.31
C TRP A 33 -4.35 1.91 -2.54
N ALA A 34 -4.26 0.64 -2.97
CA ALA A 34 -5.44 -0.22 -3.12
C ALA A 34 -6.16 -0.41 -1.77
N ALA A 35 -5.41 -0.72 -0.70
CA ALA A 35 -5.97 -0.90 0.63
C ALA A 35 -6.66 0.39 1.14
N ILE A 36 -6.04 1.57 0.95
CA ILE A 36 -6.62 2.86 1.33
C ILE A 36 -7.94 3.10 0.59
N ILE A 37 -7.97 2.91 -0.73
CA ILE A 37 -9.16 3.13 -1.54
C ILE A 37 -10.31 2.24 -1.05
N PHE A 38 -10.06 0.94 -0.86
CA PHE A 38 -11.10 0.02 -0.41
C PHE A 38 -11.54 0.27 1.04
N LEU A 39 -10.63 0.68 1.94
CA LEU A 39 -10.99 1.08 3.29
C LEU A 39 -11.90 2.32 3.30
N VAL A 40 -11.60 3.33 2.48
CA VAL A 40 -12.46 4.51 2.33
C VAL A 40 -13.83 4.13 1.75
N LEU A 41 -13.86 3.28 0.72
CA LEU A 41 -15.12 2.78 0.15
C LEU A 41 -15.95 2.02 1.18
N LEU A 42 -15.32 1.14 1.99
CA LEU A 42 -15.97 0.42 3.08
C LEU A 42 -16.50 1.36 4.15
N LEU A 43 -15.74 2.38 4.53
CA LEU A 43 -16.16 3.34 5.54
C LEU A 43 -17.39 4.13 5.06
N VAL A 44 -17.33 4.71 3.85
CA VAL A 44 -18.42 5.52 3.30
C VAL A 44 -19.68 4.67 3.11
N SER A 45 -19.55 3.51 2.45
CA SER A 45 -20.69 2.62 2.23
C SER A 45 -21.21 2.02 3.55
N GLY A 46 -20.32 1.71 4.49
CA GLY A 46 -20.64 1.19 5.82
C GLY A 46 -21.47 2.18 6.64
N VAL A 47 -21.07 3.46 6.66
CA VAL A 47 -21.85 4.53 7.30
C VAL A 47 -23.23 4.65 6.67
N ILE A 48 -23.35 4.59 5.34
CA ILE A 48 -24.65 4.68 4.66
C ILE A 48 -25.59 3.53 5.05
N ILE A 49 -25.09 2.30 5.20
CA ILE A 49 -25.91 1.13 5.54
C ILE A 49 -26.10 0.92 7.05
N TRP A 50 -25.46 1.73 7.90
CA TRP A 50 -25.44 1.53 9.35
C TRP A 50 -26.80 1.82 9.98
N ARG A 51 -27.53 0.76 10.32
CA ARG A 51 -28.78 0.83 11.08
C ARG A 51 -28.54 0.71 12.59
N PRO A 52 -29.37 1.35 13.43
CA PRO A 52 -30.40 2.34 13.09
C PRO A 52 -29.86 3.76 12.91
N TYR A 53 -28.57 4.01 13.14
CA TYR A 53 -28.03 5.35 13.35
C TYR A 53 -28.02 6.26 12.10
N PHE A 54 -27.56 5.77 10.95
CA PHE A 54 -27.30 6.60 9.78
C PHE A 54 -28.17 6.21 8.57
N ALA A 55 -28.45 4.92 8.41
CA ALA A 55 -29.23 4.42 7.28
C ALA A 55 -30.61 5.07 7.09
N PRO A 56 -31.39 5.42 8.14
CA PRO A 56 -32.68 6.09 7.95
C PRO A 56 -32.58 7.47 7.30
N ALA A 57 -31.41 8.13 7.31
CA ALA A 57 -31.20 9.43 6.68
C ALA A 57 -31.03 9.34 5.15
N PHE A 58 -30.87 8.13 4.59
CA PHE A 58 -30.64 7.91 3.17
C PHE A 58 -31.85 7.25 2.48
N SER A 59 -32.02 7.51 1.19
CA SER A 59 -33.08 6.90 0.40
C SER A 59 -32.80 5.41 0.13
N ILE A 60 -33.87 4.61 -0.04
CA ILE A 60 -33.76 3.16 -0.27
C ILE A 60 -32.84 2.81 -1.47
N PRO A 61 -32.89 3.50 -2.62
CA PRO A 61 -31.98 3.22 -3.73
C PRO A 61 -30.50 3.41 -3.36
N VAL A 62 -30.18 4.45 -2.59
CA VAL A 62 -28.81 4.75 -2.14
C VAL A 62 -28.30 3.66 -1.19
N ILE A 63 -29.14 3.21 -0.25
CA ILE A 63 -28.80 2.11 0.67
C ILE A 63 -28.51 0.82 -0.10
N ARG A 64 -29.30 0.49 -1.13
CA ARG A 64 -29.08 -0.71 -1.97
C ARG A 64 -27.77 -0.64 -2.73
N PHE A 65 -27.47 0.51 -3.32
CA PHE A 65 -26.19 0.71 -4.00
C PHE A 65 -25.01 0.65 -3.03
N ALA A 66 -25.13 1.28 -1.86
CA ALA A 66 -24.11 1.23 -0.82
C ALA A 66 -23.87 -0.20 -0.33
N LEU A 67 -24.90 -1.04 -0.21
CA LEU A 67 -24.76 -2.45 0.16
C LEU A 67 -23.94 -3.22 -0.88
N MET A 68 -24.27 -3.07 -2.17
CA MET A 68 -23.51 -3.68 -3.27
C MET A 68 -22.05 -3.22 -3.28
N LEU A 69 -21.82 -1.91 -3.15
CA LEU A 69 -20.49 -1.33 -3.10
C LEU A 69 -19.69 -1.82 -1.89
N HIS A 70 -20.32 -1.93 -0.73
CA HIS A 70 -19.70 -2.42 0.50
C HIS A 70 -19.26 -3.88 0.36
N SER A 71 -20.14 -4.74 -0.14
CA SER A 71 -19.83 -6.16 -0.37
C SER A 71 -18.68 -6.32 -1.37
N PHE A 72 -18.69 -5.57 -2.47
CA PHE A 72 -17.60 -5.58 -3.44
C PHE A 72 -16.29 -5.10 -2.83
N ALA A 73 -16.30 -3.96 -2.13
CA ALA A 73 -15.11 -3.40 -1.50
C ALA A 73 -14.53 -4.32 -0.40
N ALA A 74 -15.40 -5.01 0.36
CA ALA A 74 -14.99 -6.00 1.35
C ALA A 74 -14.25 -7.18 0.70
N VAL A 75 -14.84 -7.78 -0.34
CA VAL A 75 -14.21 -8.91 -1.05
C VAL A 75 -12.88 -8.47 -1.68
N ALA A 76 -12.85 -7.30 -2.33
CA ALA A 76 -11.63 -6.78 -2.94
C ALA A 76 -10.53 -6.51 -1.90
N LEU A 77 -10.88 -5.93 -0.74
CA LEU A 77 -9.93 -5.69 0.34
C LEU A 77 -9.40 -7.01 0.92
N ILE A 78 -10.25 -8.02 1.09
CA ILE A 78 -9.81 -9.36 1.52
C ILE A 78 -8.74 -9.91 0.56
N VAL A 79 -8.97 -9.84 -0.75
CA VAL A 79 -7.99 -10.28 -1.76
C VAL A 79 -6.68 -9.48 -1.66
N VAL A 80 -6.75 -8.15 -1.49
CA VAL A 80 -5.55 -7.30 -1.29
C VAL A 80 -4.78 -7.72 -0.05
N ILE A 81 -5.46 -8.00 1.07
CA ILE A 81 -4.83 -8.46 2.30
C ILE A 81 -4.21 -9.85 2.14
N MET A 82 -4.85 -10.77 1.43
CA MET A 82 -4.27 -12.08 1.13
C MET A 82 -2.94 -11.94 0.35
N VAL A 83 -2.92 -11.12 -0.69
CA VAL A 83 -1.70 -10.84 -1.46
C VAL A 83 -0.63 -10.17 -0.59
N HIS A 84 -1.02 -9.24 0.28
CA HIS A 84 -0.11 -8.57 1.21
C HIS A 84 0.56 -9.56 2.19
N ILE A 85 -0.22 -10.45 2.82
CA ILE A 85 0.27 -11.45 3.76
C ILE A 85 1.19 -12.45 3.02
N TYR A 86 0.80 -12.91 1.84
CA TYR A 86 1.61 -13.81 1.03
C TYR A 86 2.98 -13.17 0.71
N ALA A 87 3.00 -11.91 0.27
CA ALA A 87 4.24 -11.19 -0.02
C ALA A 87 5.13 -11.04 1.22
N ALA A 88 4.55 -10.78 2.39
CA ALA A 88 5.28 -10.67 3.66
C ALA A 88 5.94 -12.00 4.07
N LEU A 89 5.28 -13.13 3.83
CA LEU A 89 5.80 -14.48 4.13
C LEU A 89 6.84 -14.97 3.11
N TRP A 90 6.68 -14.57 1.85
CA TRP A 90 7.59 -14.93 0.76
C TRP A 90 8.96 -14.28 0.91
N VAL A 91 9.00 -12.97 1.19
CA VAL A 91 10.24 -12.22 1.35
C VAL A 91 10.78 -12.40 2.77
N LYS A 92 11.65 -13.40 2.96
CA LYS A 92 12.28 -13.71 4.26
C LYS A 92 12.92 -12.45 4.87
N GLY A 93 12.71 -12.26 6.18
CA GLY A 93 13.17 -11.09 6.93
C GLY A 93 12.20 -9.89 6.92
N THR A 94 11.18 -9.87 6.06
CA THR A 94 10.20 -8.76 6.01
C THR A 94 9.32 -8.71 7.26
N ILE A 95 8.94 -9.85 7.83
CA ILE A 95 8.15 -9.88 9.07
C ILE A 95 8.95 -9.33 10.24
N THR A 96 10.20 -9.75 10.41
CA THR A 96 11.14 -9.20 11.41
C THR A 96 11.30 -7.69 11.21
N ALA A 97 11.42 -7.22 9.97
CA ALA A 97 11.47 -5.79 9.68
C ALA A 97 10.22 -5.03 10.16
N MET A 98 9.03 -5.62 10.06
CA MET A 98 7.76 -5.00 10.47
C MET A 98 7.54 -5.05 11.97
N VAL A 99 7.94 -6.14 12.64
CA VAL A 99 7.70 -6.35 14.07
C VAL A 99 8.80 -5.73 14.93
N GLU A 100 10.06 -5.94 14.54
CA GLU A 100 11.23 -5.50 15.32
C GLU A 100 11.80 -4.17 14.82
N GLY A 101 11.43 -3.72 13.62
CA GLY A 101 11.80 -2.40 13.09
C GLY A 101 13.22 -2.30 12.52
N TRP A 102 13.98 -3.40 12.47
CA TRP A 102 15.34 -3.43 11.91
C TRP A 102 15.50 -4.48 10.81
N VAL A 103 16.49 -4.27 9.94
CA VAL A 103 16.83 -5.17 8.82
C VAL A 103 18.33 -5.34 8.72
N THR A 104 18.76 -6.51 8.24
CA THR A 104 20.19 -6.74 7.98
C THR A 104 20.65 -5.95 6.75
N SER A 105 21.90 -5.48 6.78
CA SER A 105 22.53 -4.77 5.66
C SER A 105 22.52 -5.60 4.36
N ALA A 106 22.67 -6.92 4.48
CA ALA A 106 22.58 -7.84 3.33
C ALA A 106 21.17 -7.88 2.73
N TRP A 107 20.12 -7.88 3.57
CA TRP A 107 18.73 -7.82 3.11
C TRP A 107 18.43 -6.48 2.43
N ALA A 108 18.88 -5.37 3.03
CA ALA A 108 18.70 -4.03 2.48
C ALA A 108 19.37 -3.89 1.12
N LYS A 109 20.61 -4.38 0.97
CA LYS A 109 21.33 -4.38 -0.32
C LYS A 109 20.62 -5.20 -1.40
N LYS A 110 19.98 -6.31 -1.03
CA LYS A 110 19.31 -7.23 -1.97
C LYS A 110 17.93 -6.76 -2.41
N HIS A 111 17.11 -6.22 -1.50
CA HIS A 111 15.71 -5.89 -1.79
C HIS A 111 15.47 -4.37 -1.98
N HIS A 112 16.33 -3.53 -1.41
CA HIS A 112 16.22 -2.06 -1.45
C HIS A 112 17.59 -1.40 -1.71
N PRO A 113 18.25 -1.71 -2.85
CA PRO A 113 19.63 -1.32 -3.12
C PRO A 113 19.83 0.20 -3.11
N ARG A 114 18.86 0.99 -3.59
CA ARG A 114 18.95 2.46 -3.57
C ARG A 114 18.91 3.01 -2.16
N TRP A 115 17.97 2.52 -1.35
CA TRP A 115 17.82 2.93 0.05
C TRP A 115 19.07 2.58 0.85
N TYR A 116 19.67 1.40 0.62
CA TYR A 116 20.93 1.03 1.25
C TYR A 116 22.07 2.02 0.96
N ARG A 117 22.21 2.48 -0.30
CA ARG A 117 23.21 3.49 -0.68
C ARG A 117 22.94 4.83 -0.02
N GLU A 118 21.68 5.26 0.07
CA GLU A 118 21.28 6.51 0.72
C GLU A 118 21.59 6.50 2.23
N VAL A 119 21.29 5.40 2.92
CA VAL A 119 21.61 5.23 4.35
C VAL A 119 23.12 5.24 4.57
N ARG A 120 23.89 4.49 3.77
CA ARG A 120 25.36 4.46 3.88
C ARG A 120 26.00 5.83 3.73
N LYS A 121 25.61 6.58 2.69
CA LYS A 121 26.10 7.96 2.47
C LYS A 121 25.78 8.87 3.65
N THR A 122 24.60 8.71 4.24
CA THR A 122 24.18 9.50 5.41
C THR A 122 25.01 9.16 6.65
N THR A 123 25.32 7.88 6.88
CA THR A 123 26.17 7.44 7.99
C THR A 123 27.60 7.93 7.84
N GLU A 124 28.18 7.86 6.64
CA GLU A 124 29.53 8.34 6.34
C GLU A 124 29.65 9.86 6.59
N LYS A 125 28.69 10.66 6.11
CA LYS A 125 28.64 12.10 6.35
C LYS A 125 28.49 12.49 7.84
N LYS A 126 27.92 11.61 8.67
CA LYS A 126 27.77 11.85 10.11
C LYS A 126 29.04 11.50 10.91
N ALA A 127 29.92 10.70 10.32
CA ALA A 127 31.19 10.28 10.93
C ALA A 127 32.34 11.25 10.63
N GLU A 128 32.22 12.06 9.58
CA GLU A 128 33.02 13.27 9.31
C GLU A 128 32.59 14.44 10.21
#